data_AF-A0A2Z4YSW9-F1
#
_entry.id   AF-A0A2Z4YSW9-F1
#
_cell.length_a   1.000
_cell.length_b   1.000
_cell.length_c   1.000
_cell.angle_alpha   90.00
_cell.angle_beta   90.00
_cell.angle_gamma   90.00
#
_symmetry.space_group_name_H-M   'P 1'
#
loop_
_entity.id
_entity.type
_entity.pdbx_description
1 polymer ?
#
loop_
_entity_poly.entity_id
_entity_poly.type
_entity_poly.pdbx_seq_one_letter_code
_entity_poly.pdbx_strand_id
1 'polypeptide(L)'
;MISADLGKQLETYIQQLVDTGRYGSKSEVLREGVRLVQDRETRLAALDASIMRGIADAEAGRTKPASDVFDRLEAKYSVLADQAEKSA
;
A
#
# COMPACT_ATOMS: atom_id res chain seq x y z
N MET A 1 23.73 11.01 -17.02
CA MET A 1 23.86 9.54 -17.10
C MET A 1 23.88 9.02 -15.67
N ILE A 2 22.97 8.11 -15.29
CA ILE A 2 22.98 7.49 -13.96
C ILE A 2 23.93 6.30 -14.05
N SER A 3 24.93 6.24 -13.16
CA SER A 3 25.91 5.16 -13.09
C SER A 3 25.97 4.65 -11.66
N ALA A 4 25.94 3.33 -11.49
CA ALA A 4 26.06 2.65 -10.22
C ALA A 4 26.82 1.34 -10.45
N ASP A 5 27.73 0.97 -9.55
CA ASP A 5 28.31 -0.37 -9.51
C ASP A 5 27.33 -1.31 -8.82
N LEU A 6 26.80 -2.27 -9.57
CA LEU A 6 25.76 -3.20 -9.11
C LEU A 6 26.28 -4.63 -8.98
N GLY A 7 27.54 -4.86 -9.36
CA GLY A 7 28.11 -6.19 -9.51
C GLY A 7 27.55 -6.98 -10.70
N LYS A 8 28.28 -8.05 -11.05
CA LYS A 8 28.07 -8.81 -12.29
C LYS A 8 26.65 -9.39 -12.46
N GLN A 9 26.03 -9.86 -11.37
CA GLN A 9 24.72 -10.52 -11.47
C GLN A 9 23.61 -9.54 -11.86
N LEU A 10 23.54 -8.39 -11.19
CA LEU A 10 22.53 -7.37 -11.48
C LEU A 10 22.78 -6.72 -12.84
N GLU A 11 24.04 -6.46 -13.20
CA GLU A 11 24.36 -5.93 -14.53
C GLU A 11 23.94 -6.90 -15.65
N THR A 12 24.17 -8.20 -15.47
CA THR A 12 23.74 -9.23 -16.44
C THR A 12 22.22 -9.24 -16.58
N TYR A 13 21.49 -9.20 -15.46
CA TYR A 13 20.03 -9.18 -15.48
C TYR A 13 19.47 -7.91 -16.13
N ILE A 14 20.02 -6.73 -15.79
CA ILE A 14 19.63 -5.46 -16.41
C ILE A 14 19.90 -5.49 -17.91
N GLN A 15 21.02 -6.05 -18.34
CA GLN A 15 21.34 -6.20 -19.77
C GLN A 15 20.30 -7.08 -20.47
N GLN A 16 19.92 -8.23 -19.89
CA GLN A 16 18.86 -9.08 -20.44
C GLN A 16 17.52 -8.34 -20.56
N LEU A 17 17.15 -7.54 -19.57
CA LEU A 17 15.92 -6.75 -19.58
C LEU A 17 15.90 -5.70 -20.71
N VAL A 18 17.06 -5.15 -21.06
CA VAL A 18 17.21 -4.22 -22.19
C VAL A 18 17.23 -4.98 -23.52
N ASP A 19 17.99 -6.07 -23.61
CA ASP A 19 18.13 -6.86 -24.84
C ASP A 19 16.81 -7.52 -25.27
N THR A 20 15.97 -7.89 -24.30
CA THR A 20 14.61 -8.41 -24.55
C THR A 20 13.61 -7.32 -24.95
N GLY A 21 14.02 -6.05 -24.96
CA GLY A 21 13.18 -4.90 -25.31
C GLY A 21 12.17 -4.51 -24.21
N ARG A 22 12.24 -5.12 -23.02
CA ARG A 22 11.36 -4.76 -21.90
C ARG A 22 11.62 -3.35 -21.38
N TYR A 23 12.85 -2.86 -21.51
CA TYR A 23 13.23 -1.47 -21.22
C TYR A 23 14.14 -0.93 -22.32
N GLY A 24 14.06 0.37 -22.58
CA GLY A 24 14.86 1.02 -23.64
C GLY A 24 16.29 1.36 -23.21
N SER A 25 16.61 1.36 -21.91
CA SER A 25 17.98 1.61 -21.44
C SER A 25 18.23 1.13 -20.01
N LYS A 26 19.51 0.92 -19.65
CA LYS A 26 19.91 0.65 -18.25
C LYS A 26 19.45 1.74 -17.28
N SER A 27 19.54 3.00 -17.70
CA SER A 27 19.08 4.14 -16.88
C SER A 27 17.58 4.12 -16.61
N GLU A 28 16.78 3.54 -17.51
CA GLU A 28 15.35 3.36 -17.29
C GLU A 28 15.07 2.29 -16.24
N VAL A 29 15.76 1.14 -16.33
CA VAL A 29 15.65 0.06 -15.32
C VAL A 29 16.01 0.57 -13.93
N LEU A 30 17.09 1.37 -13.82
CA LEU A 30 17.51 1.93 -12.53
C LEU A 30 16.49 2.93 -11.96
N ARG A 31 15.92 3.80 -12.79
CA ARG A 31 14.87 4.72 -12.34
C ARG A 31 13.65 3.97 -11.84
N GLU A 32 13.21 2.95 -12.58
CA GLU A 32 12.09 2.12 -12.16
C GLU A 32 12.38 1.37 -10.86
N GLY A 33 13.59 0.82 -10.72
CA GLY A 33 14.03 0.18 -9.47
C GLY A 33 13.98 1.12 -8.26
N VAL A 34 14.51 2.34 -8.40
CA VAL A 34 14.44 3.36 -7.34
C VAL A 34 13.00 3.77 -7.04
N ARG A 35 12.16 3.92 -8.08
CA ARG A 35 10.74 4.24 -7.92
C ARG A 35 10.00 3.18 -7.11
N LEU A 36 10.25 1.89 -7.39
CA LEU A 36 9.66 0.79 -6.63
C LEU A 36 10.10 0.79 -5.16
N VAL A 37 11.36 1.09 -4.88
CA VAL A 37 11.86 1.26 -3.51
C VAL A 37 11.14 2.42 -2.83
N GLN A 38 11.05 3.59 -3.49
CA GLN A 38 10.37 4.76 -2.95
C GLN A 38 8.89 4.50 -2.65
N ASP A 39 8.18 3.82 -3.56
CA ASP A 39 6.78 3.43 -3.36
C ASP A 39 6.62 2.52 -2.14
N ARG A 40 7.53 1.54 -1.98
CA ARG A 40 7.54 0.64 -0.84
C ARG A 40 7.77 1.39 0.48
N GLU A 41 8.79 2.24 0.53
CA GLU A 41 9.11 3.01 1.72
C GLU A 41 7.98 3.99 2.09
N THR A 42 7.33 4.59 1.10
CA THR A 42 6.17 5.47 1.31
C THR A 42 4.98 4.71 1.92
N ARG A 43 4.70 3.49 1.44
CA ARG A 43 3.64 2.63 1.98
C ARG A 43 3.94 2.18 3.42
N LEU A 44 5.19 1.84 3.71
CA LEU A 44 5.62 1.46 5.06
C LEU A 44 5.51 2.64 6.03
N ALA A 45 5.99 3.82 5.65
CA ALA A 45 5.85 5.02 6.47
C ALA A 45 4.38 5.37 6.76
N ALA A 46 3.48 5.20 5.77
CA ALA A 46 2.05 5.41 5.96
C ALA A 46 1.42 4.37 6.91
N LEU A 47 1.87 3.11 6.85
CA LEU A 47 1.44 2.05 7.75
C LEU A 47 1.92 2.32 9.18
N ASP A 48 3.20 2.64 9.37
CA ASP A 48 3.78 2.96 10.68
C ASP A 48 3.05 4.15 11.31
N ALA A 49 2.80 5.21 10.55
CA ALA A 49 2.02 6.35 11.02
C ALA A 49 0.59 5.95 11.42
N SER A 50 -0.04 5.03 10.70
CA SER A 50 -1.38 4.54 11.03
C SER A 50 -1.40 3.71 12.31
N ILE A 51 -0.39 2.87 12.51
CA ILE A 51 -0.22 2.08 13.74
C ILE A 51 0.02 3.00 14.93
N MET A 52 0.94 3.97 14.81
CA MET A 52 1.22 4.93 15.87
C MET A 52 -0.01 5.74 16.28
N ARG A 53 -0.82 6.19 15.30
CA ARG A 53 -2.11 6.84 15.61
C ARG A 53 -3.06 5.91 16.36
N GLY A 54 -3.20 4.66 15.92
CA GLY A 54 -4.07 3.69 16.59
C GLY A 54 -3.65 3.39 18.03
N ILE A 55 -2.34 3.28 18.29
CA ILE A 55 -1.81 3.13 19.65
C ILE A 55 -2.13 4.37 20.49
N ALA A 56 -1.85 5.58 19.98
CA ALA A 56 -2.14 6.82 20.68
C ALA A 56 -3.64 7.03 20.94
N ASP A 57 -4.52 6.55 20.05
CA ASP A 57 -5.96 6.55 20.25
C ASP A 57 -6.37 5.57 21.36
N ALA A 58 -5.78 4.37 21.39
CA ALA A 58 -6.04 3.38 22.42
C ALA A 58 -5.59 3.87 23.81
N GLU A 59 -4.37 4.40 23.92
CA GLU A 59 -3.84 4.95 25.17
C GLU A 59 -4.67 6.12 25.69
N ALA A 60 -5.21 6.95 24.80
CA ALA A 60 -6.07 8.07 25.14
C ALA A 60 -7.55 7.69 25.34
N GLY A 61 -7.91 6.40 25.28
CA GLY A 61 -9.28 5.93 25.43
C GLY A 61 -10.24 6.36 24.31
N ARG A 62 -9.72 6.71 23.12
CA ARG A 62 -10.50 7.08 21.92
C ARG A 62 -11.00 5.86 21.13
N THR A 63 -11.07 4.70 21.78
CA THR A 63 -11.52 3.44 21.18
C THR A 63 -12.94 3.10 21.62
N LYS A 64 -13.56 2.14 20.92
CA LYS A 64 -14.88 1.60 21.25
C LYS A 64 -14.79 0.07 21.32
N PRO A 65 -15.56 -0.60 22.18
CA PRO A 65 -15.70 -2.04 22.14
C PRO A 65 -16.18 -2.49 20.76
N ALA A 66 -15.63 -3.60 20.26
CA ALA A 66 -15.98 -4.11 18.95
C ALA A 66 -17.45 -4.53 18.85
N SER A 67 -18.01 -5.11 19.92
CA SER A 67 -19.43 -5.47 20.03
C SER A 67 -20.34 -4.28 19.72
N ASP A 68 -20.11 -3.15 20.39
CA ASP A 68 -20.94 -1.96 20.26
C ASP A 68 -20.89 -1.41 18.82
N VAL A 69 -19.74 -1.54 18.17
CA VAL A 69 -19.57 -1.15 16.76
C VAL A 69 -20.32 -2.11 15.84
N PHE A 70 -20.21 -3.42 16.05
CA PHE A 70 -20.90 -4.43 15.25
C PHE A 70 -22.41 -4.32 15.38
N ASP A 71 -22.94 -4.24 16.61
CA ASP A 71 -24.38 -4.09 16.87
C ASP A 71 -24.95 -2.87 16.16
N ARG A 72 -24.24 -1.73 16.25
CA ARG A 72 -24.64 -0.49 15.56
C ARG A 72 -24.62 -0.64 14.04
N LEU A 73 -23.59 -1.30 13.48
CA LEU A 73 -23.47 -1.49 12.04
C LEU A 73 -24.52 -2.45 11.50
N GLU A 74 -24.79 -3.55 12.20
CA GLU A 74 -25.85 -4.49 11.85
C GLU A 74 -27.20 -3.77 11.83
N ALA A 75 -27.55 -3.07 12.90
CA ALA A 75 -28.79 -2.30 12.97
C ALA A 75 -28.92 -1.29 11.81
N LYS A 76 -27.83 -0.58 11.49
CA LYS A 76 -27.80 0.38 10.37
C LYS A 76 -28.09 -0.31 9.04
N TYR A 77 -27.43 -1.42 8.75
CA TYR A 77 -27.53 -2.07 7.45
C TYR A 77 -28.82 -2.87 7.27
N SER A 78 -29.39 -3.44 8.34
CA SER A 78 -30.71 -4.07 8.29
C SER A 78 -31.80 -3.07 7.92
N VAL A 79 -31.79 -1.87 8.54
CA VAL A 79 -32.76 -0.82 8.19
C VAL A 79 -32.61 -0.37 6.73
N LEU A 80 -31.38 -0.25 6.24
CA LEU A 80 -31.13 0.12 4.84
C LEU A 80 -31.62 -0.96 3.87
N ALA A 81 -31.44 -2.24 4.20
CA ALA A 81 -31.96 -3.35 3.39
C ALA A 81 -33.50 -3.32 3.34
N ASP A 82 -34.16 -3.18 4.48
CA ASP A 82 -35.63 -3.09 4.57
C ASP A 82 -36.20 -1.90 3.77
N GLN A 83 -35.48 -0.78 3.75
CA GLN A 83 -35.86 0.41 2.97
C GLN A 83 -35.70 0.18 1.47
N ALA A 84 -34.62 -0.50 1.05
CA ALA A 84 -34.40 -0.85 -0.34
C ALA A 84 -35.50 -1.80 -0.85
N GLU A 85 -35.87 -2.81 -0.07
CA GLU A 85 -36.93 -3.76 -0.43
C GLU A 85 -38.31 -3.10 -0.55
N LYS A 86 -38.63 -2.13 0.31
CA LYS A 86 -39.91 -1.39 0.25
C LYS A 86 -39.98 -0.38 -0.90
N SER A 87 -38.84 -0.04 -1.50
CA SER A 87 -38.75 0.89 -2.62
C SER A 87 -38.70 0.22 -3.99
N ALA A 88 -38.64 -1.12 -4.03
CA ALA A 88 -38.68 -1.96 -5.23
C ALA A 88 -40.10 -2.48 -5.50
#